data_AF-A0A7K9GM42-F1
#
_entry.id   AF-A0A7K9GM42-F1
#
_cell.length_a   1.000
_cell.length_b   1.000
_cell.length_c   1.000
_cell.angle_alpha   90.00
_cell.angle_beta   90.00
_cell.angle_gamma   90.00
#
_symmetry.space_group_name_H-M   'P 1'
#
loop_
_entity.id
_entity.type
_entity.pdbx_description
1 polymer ?
#
loop_
_entity_poly.entity_id
_entity_poly.type
_entity_poly.pdbx_seq_one_letter_code
_entity_poly.pdbx_strand_id
1 'polypeptide(L)'
;AVVQDHYKEWERNLERYPYVGIFHVRDSLIPPQSRKKMKRVWERAVDFLASNESRIQTESHRVAGEDMLVWRWTQPSYLSDSEH
;
A
#
# COMPACT_ATOMS: atom_id res chain seq x y z
N ALA A 1 -11.89 0.42 2.56
CA ALA A 1 -10.93 -0.72 2.67
C ALA A 1 -9.62 -0.20 3.27
N VAL A 2 -8.86 -1.00 4.02
CA VAL A 2 -7.65 -0.58 4.77
C VAL A 2 -6.69 0.31 3.95
N VAL A 3 -6.45 -0.05 2.69
CA VAL A 3 -5.64 0.74 1.75
C VAL A 3 -6.18 2.16 1.55
N GLN A 4 -7.50 2.31 1.36
CA GLN A 4 -8.13 3.63 1.22
C GLN A 4 -8.16 4.44 2.53
N ASP A 5 -8.12 3.75 3.68
CA ASP A 5 -8.07 4.40 4.99
C ASP A 5 -6.71 5.06 5.19
N HIS A 6 -5.63 4.29 4.98
CA HIS A 6 -4.26 4.80 4.94
C HIS A 6 -4.08 5.94 3.93
N TYR A 7 -4.69 5.85 2.74
CA TYR A 7 -4.66 6.95 1.77
C TYR A 7 -5.30 8.24 2.32
N LYS A 8 -6.46 8.13 2.97
CA LYS A 8 -7.15 9.28 3.58
C LYS A 8 -6.36 9.85 4.75
N GLU A 9 -5.72 9.01 5.56
CA GLU A 9 -4.88 9.43 6.67
C GLU A 9 -3.62 10.15 6.18
N TRP A 10 -2.99 9.63 5.11
CA TRP A 10 -1.89 10.30 4.43
C TRP A 10 -2.33 11.64 3.80
N GLU A 11 -3.45 11.68 3.09
CA GLU A 11 -4.00 12.91 2.48
C GLU A 11 -4.29 13.98 3.55
N ARG A 12 -4.68 13.56 4.75
CA ARG A 12 -4.90 14.43 5.91
C ARG A 12 -3.62 14.82 6.65
N ASN A 13 -2.44 14.46 6.13
CA ASN A 13 -1.13 14.66 6.76
C ASN A 13 -1.01 14.02 8.17
N LEU A 14 -1.83 13.01 8.47
CA LEU A 14 -1.75 12.26 9.73
C LEU A 14 -0.66 11.19 9.67
N GLU A 15 -0.38 10.68 8.48
CA GLU A 15 0.62 9.64 8.25
C GLU A 15 1.92 10.26 7.69
N ARG A 16 3.03 10.11 8.43
CA ARG A 16 4.33 10.71 8.08
C ARG A 16 4.96 10.18 6.80
N TYR A 17 4.49 9.03 6.32
CA TYR A 17 5.14 8.29 5.25
C TYR A 17 4.13 7.89 4.18
N PRO A 18 4.43 8.13 2.88
CA PRO A 18 3.56 7.74 1.78
C PRO A 18 3.72 6.24 1.46
N TYR A 19 3.88 5.38 2.46
CA TYR A 19 4.02 3.95 2.24
C TYR A 19 3.37 3.13 3.35
N VAL A 20 2.77 2.01 2.97
CA VAL A 20 2.16 1.04 3.88
C VAL A 20 2.72 -0.35 3.64
N GLY A 21 3.00 -1.11 4.69
CA GLY A 21 3.50 -2.48 4.55
C GLY A 21 2.45 -3.40 3.92
N ILE A 22 2.80 -4.09 2.83
CA ILE A 22 1.87 -5.03 2.16
C ILE A 22 1.43 -6.13 3.13
N PHE A 23 2.37 -6.62 3.95
CA PHE A 23 2.07 -7.59 5.01
C PHE A 23 1.15 -7.03 6.09
N HIS A 24 1.31 -5.76 6.47
CA HIS A 24 0.44 -5.12 7.45
C HIS A 24 -1.00 -5.04 6.92
N VAL A 25 -1.18 -4.57 5.69
CA VAL A 25 -2.50 -4.51 5.06
C VAL A 25 -3.14 -5.89 4.95
N ARG A 26 -2.37 -6.90 4.55
CA ARG A 26 -2.84 -8.29 4.50
C ARG A 26 -3.31 -8.77 5.86
N ASP A 27 -2.53 -8.53 6.90
CA ASP A 27 -2.83 -8.96 8.26
C ASP A 27 -4.07 -8.24 8.83
N SER A 28 -4.28 -6.97 8.48
CA SER A 28 -5.48 -6.20 8.83
C SER A 28 -6.73 -6.63 8.08
N LEU A 29 -6.60 -7.08 6.82
CA LEU A 29 -7.74 -7.53 6.00
C LEU A 29 -8.06 -9.02 6.18
N ILE A 30 -7.06 -9.85 6.44
CA ILE A 30 -7.18 -11.31 6.44
C ILE A 30 -6.73 -11.86 7.81
N PRO A 31 -7.68 -12.34 8.63
CA PRO A 31 -7.35 -12.95 9.90
C PRO A 31 -6.45 -14.19 9.69
N PRO A 32 -5.58 -14.51 10.66
CA PRO A 32 -4.56 -15.57 10.51
C PRO A 32 -5.14 -16.92 10.09
N GLN A 33 -6.35 -17.23 10.58
CA GLN A 33 -7.11 -18.45 10.29
C GLN A 33 -7.43 -18.61 8.79
N SER A 34 -7.68 -17.49 8.10
CA SER A 34 -8.13 -17.47 6.71
C SER A 34 -6.98 -17.28 5.71
N ARG A 35 -5.75 -16.98 6.15
CA ARG A 35 -4.61 -16.66 5.25
C ARG A 35 -4.32 -17.76 4.25
N LYS A 36 -4.34 -19.01 4.68
CA LYS A 36 -4.03 -20.15 3.80
C LYS A 36 -5.07 -20.30 2.69
N LYS A 37 -6.34 -20.07 3.01
CA LYS A 37 -7.47 -20.13 2.06
C LYS A 37 -7.52 -18.88 1.16
N MET A 38 -7.23 -17.71 1.72
CA MET A 38 -7.32 -16.43 1.02
C MET A 38 -6.04 -16.03 0.28
N LYS A 39 -4.96 -16.82 0.37
CA LYS A 39 -3.69 -16.53 -0.34
C LYS A 39 -3.90 -16.25 -1.82
N ARG A 40 -4.66 -17.09 -2.53
CA ARG A 40 -4.96 -16.90 -3.96
C ARG A 40 -5.77 -15.63 -4.24
N VAL A 41 -6.67 -15.27 -3.33
CA VAL A 41 -7.47 -14.03 -3.43
C VAL A 41 -6.59 -12.82 -3.18
N TRP A 42 -5.68 -12.92 -2.21
CA TRP A 42 -4.69 -11.89 -1.92
C TRP A 42 -3.76 -11.64 -3.11
N GLU A 43 -3.20 -12.70 -3.69
CA GLU A 43 -2.34 -12.60 -4.88
C GLU A 43 -3.08 -11.92 -6.04
N ARG A 44 -4.35 -12.29 -6.27
CA ARG A 44 -5.20 -11.59 -7.26
C ARG A 44 -5.48 -10.13 -6.91
N ALA A 45 -5.68 -9.80 -5.63
CA ALA A 45 -5.92 -8.43 -5.21
C ALA A 45 -4.68 -7.55 -5.40
N VAL A 46 -3.49 -8.09 -5.09
CA VAL A 46 -2.21 -7.41 -5.34
C VAL A 46 -2.00 -7.18 -6.83
N ASP A 47 -2.25 -8.19 -7.66
CA ASP A 47 -2.13 -8.09 -9.12
C ASP A 47 -3.14 -7.09 -9.71
N PHE A 48 -4.37 -7.10 -9.20
CA PHE A 48 -5.39 -6.12 -9.56
C PHE A 48 -4.98 -4.69 -9.16
N LEU A 49 -4.43 -4.49 -7.97
CA LEU A 49 -3.93 -3.18 -7.54
C LEU A 49 -2.77 -2.73 -8.41
N ALA A 50 -1.80 -3.61 -8.69
CA ALA A 50 -0.67 -3.29 -9.56
C ALA A 50 -1.10 -2.93 -11.00
N SER A 51 -2.16 -3.57 -11.50
CA SER A 51 -2.66 -3.35 -12.86
C SER A 51 -3.65 -2.19 -12.98
N ASN A 52 -4.44 -1.92 -11.93
CA ASN A 52 -5.60 -1.03 -11.99
C ASN A 52 -5.46 0.22 -11.11
N GLU A 53 -4.54 0.23 -10.15
CA GLU A 53 -4.38 1.32 -9.17
C GLU A 53 -3.03 2.04 -9.37
N SER A 54 -2.97 2.94 -10.36
CA SER A 54 -1.76 3.72 -10.68
C SER A 54 -1.23 4.61 -9.55
N ARG A 55 -2.07 4.86 -8.54
CA ARG A 55 -1.76 5.65 -7.34
C ARG A 55 -0.93 4.88 -6.31
N ILE A 56 -0.78 3.57 -6.49
CA ILE A 56 -0.03 2.70 -5.57
C ILE A 56 1.02 1.94 -6.35
N GLN A 57 2.27 2.09 -5.95
CA GLN A 57 3.38 1.31 -6.47
C GLN A 57 3.82 0.26 -5.44
N THR A 58 3.97 -0.98 -5.88
CA THR A 58 4.60 -2.03 -5.07
C THR A 58 6.12 -1.85 -5.15
N GLU A 59 6.76 -1.53 -4.02
CA GLU A 59 8.20 -1.28 -3.91
C GLU A 59 8.79 -2.13 -2.79
N SER A 60 10.00 -2.66 -2.99
CA SER A 60 10.80 -3.27 -1.92
C SER A 60 11.56 -2.17 -1.18
N HIS A 61 11.17 -1.88 0.06
CA HIS A 61 11.79 -0.88 0.90
C HIS A 61 12.61 -1.53 2.01
N ARG A 62 13.86 -1.09 2.18
CA ARG A 62 14.76 -1.64 3.18
C ARG A 62 14.53 -0.98 4.54
N VAL A 63 13.76 -1.62 5.41
CA VAL A 63 13.48 -1.15 6.78
C VAL A 63 14.43 -1.86 7.74
N ALA A 64 15.18 -1.09 8.54
CA ALA A 64 16.10 -1.63 9.54
C ALA A 64 17.12 -2.67 9.02
N GLY A 65 17.48 -2.59 7.73
CA GLY A 65 18.42 -3.52 7.08
C GLY A 65 17.77 -4.70 6.36
N GLU A 66 16.45 -4.88 6.48
CA GLU A 66 15.68 -5.96 5.85
C GLU A 66 14.78 -5.44 4.72
N ASP A 67 14.75 -6.18 3.61
CA ASP A 67 13.89 -5.86 2.46
C ASP A 67 12.43 -6.21 2.76
N MET A 68 11.59 -5.18 2.89
CA MET A 68 10.17 -5.31 3.13
C MET A 68 9.37 -4.83 1.93
N LEU A 69 8.34 -5.60 1.55
CA LEU A 69 7.40 -5.18 0.52
C LEU A 69 6.44 -4.14 1.08
N VAL A 70 6.46 -2.94 0.47
CA VAL A 70 5.58 -1.83 0.81
C VAL A 70 4.79 -1.40 -0.42
N TRP A 71 3.59 -0.90 -0.16
CA TRP A 71 2.79 -0.14 -1.11
C TRP A 71 3.05 1.33 -0.89
N ARG A 72 3.71 1.96 -1.84
CA ARG A 72 4.02 3.38 -1.83
C ARG A 72 2.95 4.13 -2.61
N TRP A 73 2.38 5.14 -2.00
CA TRP A 73 1.51 6.10 -2.67
C TRP A 73 2.35 6.94 -3.62
N THR A 74 2.05 6.87 -4.91
CA THR A 74 2.59 7.80 -5.88
C THR A 74 1.80 9.10 -5.71
N GLN A 75 2.49 10.20 -5.38
CA GLN A 75 1.81 11.49 -5.28
C GLN A 75 1.07 11.76 -6.60
N PRO A 76 -0.21 12.18 -6.56
CA PRO A 76 -0.86 12.64 -7.77
C PRO A 76 -0.05 13.79 -8.33
N SER A 77 0.25 13.73 -9.63
CA SER A 77 1.06 14.72 -10.36
C SER A 77 0.55 16.16 -10.24
N TYR A 78 -0.67 16.37 -9.72
CA TYR A 78 -1.23 17.70 -9.43
C TYR A 78 -0.54 18.42 -8.24
N LEU A 79 0.19 17.72 -7.37
CA LEU A 79 1.04 18.36 -6.36
C LEU A 79 2.43 18.75 -6.91
N SER A 80 2.75 18.35 -8.15
CA SER A 80 4.02 18.69 -8.80
C SER A 80 3.94 19.95 -9.67
N ASP A 81 2.77 20.61 -9.73
CA ASP A 81 2.56 21.89 -10.43
C ASP A 81 2.32 23.02 -9.40
N SER A 82 3.26 23.21 -8.47
CA SER A 82 3.29 24.39 -7.61
C SER A 82 4.71 24.66 -7.12
N GLU A 83 5.69 24.57 -8.03
CA GLU A 83 6.95 25.31 -7.91
C GLU A 83 7.37 25.75 -9.32
N HIS A 84 6.82 26.88 -9.78
CA HIS A 84 7.47 27.86 -10.67
C HIS A 84 6.79 29.23 -10.51
#